data_AF-A0A6B1D732-F1
#
_entry.id   AF-A0A6B1D732-F1
#
_cell.length_a   1.000
_cell.length_b   1.000
_cell.length_c   1.000
_cell.angle_alpha   90.00
_cell.angle_beta   90.00
_cell.angle_gamma   90.00
#
_symmetry.space_group_name_H-M   'P 1'
#
loop_
_entity.id
_entity.type
_entity.pdbx_description
1 polymer ?
#
loop_
_entity_poly.entity_id
_entity_poly.type
_entity_poly.pdbx_seq_one_letter_code
_entity_poly.pdbx_strand_id
1 'polypeptide(L)'
;MEDRINSEEVRRLLEELLPEWEVREECLYRRFETANWRVTLMTANAIGFLSEAAYHHPRLVLNYRSVEVYLTTHDAGGLTKLDFSLARKIEETAGWPQSREEMPGRRPKEWLRS
;
A
#
# COMPACT_ATOMS: atom_id res chain seq x y z
N MET A 1 10.64 -13.72 17.23
CA MET A 1 9.25 -13.25 17.09
C MET A 1 9.30 -11.78 17.41
N GLU A 2 8.86 -10.93 16.49
CA GLU A 2 8.85 -9.48 16.73
C GLU A 2 7.75 -9.15 17.74
N ASP A 3 8.05 -8.27 18.69
CA ASP A 3 7.07 -7.88 19.70
C ASP A 3 6.04 -6.89 19.13
N ARG A 4 4.78 -7.09 19.51
CA ARG A 4 3.70 -6.18 19.17
C ARG A 4 3.93 -4.83 19.83
N ILE A 5 3.81 -3.76 19.06
CA ILE A 5 3.90 -2.41 19.62
C ILE A 5 2.55 -1.98 20.22
N ASN A 6 2.60 -1.17 21.27
CA ASN A 6 1.40 -0.72 21.99
C ASN A 6 0.71 0.45 21.26
N SER A 7 -0.53 0.77 21.66
CA SER A 7 -1.34 1.79 20.99
C SER A 7 -0.78 3.21 21.08
N GLU A 8 0.00 3.53 22.11
CA GLU A 8 0.62 4.86 22.26
C GLU A 8 1.78 5.02 21.28
N GLU A 9 2.61 3.98 21.16
CA GLU A 9 3.69 3.90 20.18
C GLU A 9 3.15 3.94 18.74
N VAL A 10 2.09 3.17 18.45
CA VAL A 10 1.40 3.19 17.15
C VAL A 10 0.98 4.60 16.78
N ARG A 11 0.32 5.32 17.70
CA ARG A 11 -0.14 6.69 17.45
C ARG A 11 1.03 7.61 17.14
N ARG A 12 2.10 7.55 17.95
CA ARG A 12 3.29 8.37 17.74
C ARG A 12 3.92 8.12 16.37
N LEU A 13 4.10 6.85 15.98
CA LEU A 13 4.71 6.50 14.70
C LEU A 13 3.86 6.94 13.51
N LEU A 14 2.54 6.88 13.61
CA LEU A 14 1.65 7.41 12.57
C LEU A 14 1.81 8.93 12.43
N GLU A 15 1.76 9.66 13.53
CA GLU A 15 1.89 11.13 13.53
C GLU A 15 3.25 11.60 13.01
N GLU A 16 4.33 10.95 13.43
CA GLU A 16 5.70 11.38 13.11
C GLU A 16 6.19 10.91 11.73
N LEU A 17 5.80 9.71 11.29
CA LEU A 17 6.42 9.06 10.13
C LEU A 17 5.46 8.76 8.99
N LEU A 18 4.17 8.55 9.29
CA LEU A 18 3.20 8.00 8.35
C LEU A 18 1.84 8.72 8.43
N PRO A 19 1.79 10.05 8.21
CA PRO A 19 0.58 10.85 8.44
C PRO A 19 -0.59 10.49 7.51
N GLU A 20 -0.31 9.85 6.37
CA GLU A 20 -1.32 9.38 5.40
C GLU A 20 -1.77 7.93 5.66
N TRP A 21 -1.17 7.26 6.65
CA TRP A 21 -1.54 5.91 7.08
C TRP A 21 -2.42 5.98 8.31
N GLU A 22 -3.20 4.92 8.51
CA GLU A 22 -4.06 4.77 9.69
C GLU A 22 -4.14 3.30 10.10
N VAL A 23 -4.74 3.02 11.26
CA VAL A 23 -5.05 1.64 11.65
C VAL A 23 -6.48 1.29 11.25
N ARG A 24 -6.65 0.22 10.47
CA ARG A 24 -7.94 -0.40 10.16
C ARG A 24 -7.86 -1.89 10.40
N GLU A 25 -8.81 -2.44 11.16
CA GLU A 25 -8.89 -3.89 11.41
C GLU A 25 -7.55 -4.49 11.86
N GLU A 26 -6.88 -3.83 12.82
CA GLU A 26 -5.56 -4.21 13.35
C GLU A 26 -4.40 -4.22 12.34
N CYS A 27 -4.60 -3.64 11.16
CA CYS A 27 -3.58 -3.45 10.12
C CYS A 27 -3.24 -1.97 9.97
N LEU A 28 -2.01 -1.68 9.58
CA LEU A 28 -1.68 -0.40 8.97
C LEU A 28 -2.31 -0.35 7.58
N TYR A 29 -3.03 0.73 7.30
CA TYR A 29 -3.79 0.93 6.08
C TYR A 29 -3.34 2.19 5.36
N ARG A 30 -3.22 2.09 4.03
CA ARG A 30 -2.98 3.22 3.13
C ARG A 30 -3.65 3.00 1.80
N ARG A 31 -4.24 4.06 1.24
CA ARG A 31 -4.83 4.05 -0.11
C ARG A 31 -4.13 5.03 -1.03
N PHE A 32 -3.44 4.50 -2.03
CA PHE A 32 -2.83 5.28 -3.10
C PHE A 32 -3.85 5.51 -4.21
N GLU A 33 -4.19 6.77 -4.47
CA GLU A 33 -4.96 7.16 -5.65
C GLU A 33 -4.05 7.20 -6.88
N THR A 34 -4.46 6.55 -7.96
CA THR A 34 -3.67 6.44 -9.20
C THR A 34 -4.41 7.07 -10.39
N ALA A 35 -3.63 7.50 -11.38
CA ALA A 35 -4.18 8.19 -12.55
C ALA A 35 -4.99 7.25 -13.46
N ASN A 36 -4.57 5.99 -13.58
CA ASN A 36 -5.13 4.99 -14.49
C ASN A 36 -4.60 3.59 -14.14
N TRP A 37 -5.11 2.57 -14.85
CA TRP A 37 -4.76 1.18 -14.60
C TRP A 37 -3.27 0.86 -14.72
N ARG A 38 -2.55 1.50 -15.66
CA ARG A 38 -1.10 1.25 -15.82
C ARG A 38 -0.36 1.71 -14.57
N VAL A 39 -0.71 2.87 -14.04
CA VAL A 39 -0.14 3.41 -12.81
C VAL A 39 -0.52 2.53 -11.61
N THR A 40 -1.78 2.05 -11.51
CA THR A 40 -2.17 1.06 -10.48
C THR A 40 -1.24 -0.15 -10.48
N LEU A 41 -1.00 -0.75 -11.65
CA LEU A 41 -0.13 -1.92 -11.75
C LEU A 41 1.33 -1.60 -11.41
N MET A 42 1.85 -0.45 -11.85
CA MET A 42 3.22 -0.04 -11.51
C MET A 42 3.39 0.18 -10.00
N THR A 43 2.44 0.86 -9.36
CA THR A 43 2.44 1.08 -7.91
C THR A 43 2.36 -0.24 -7.15
N ALA A 44 1.43 -1.13 -7.52
CA ALA A 44 1.28 -2.44 -6.89
C ALA A 44 2.55 -3.30 -7.03
N ASN A 45 3.17 -3.31 -8.21
CA ASN A 45 4.42 -4.05 -8.43
C ASN A 45 5.59 -3.47 -7.63
N ALA A 46 5.73 -2.15 -7.56
CA ALA A 46 6.77 -1.52 -6.74
C ALA A 46 6.65 -1.94 -5.27
N ILE A 47 5.42 -1.91 -4.74
CA ILE A 47 5.12 -2.39 -3.38
C ILE A 47 5.48 -3.87 -3.25
N GLY A 48 5.03 -4.71 -4.19
CA GLY A 48 5.31 -6.15 -4.17
C GLY A 48 6.81 -6.48 -4.15
N PHE A 49 7.63 -5.78 -4.94
CA PHE A 49 9.09 -5.99 -4.92
C PHE A 49 9.74 -5.55 -3.60
N LEU A 50 9.27 -4.45 -2.99
CA LEU A 50 9.74 -4.05 -1.66
C LEU A 50 9.37 -5.08 -0.60
N SER A 51 8.14 -5.59 -0.66
CA SER A 51 7.63 -6.62 0.25
C SER A 51 8.42 -7.92 0.16
N GLU A 52 8.75 -8.36 -1.06
CA GLU A 52 9.58 -9.55 -1.26
C GLU A 52 11.00 -9.34 -0.71
N ALA A 53 11.63 -8.19 -1.01
CA ALA A 53 12.95 -7.86 -0.49
C ALA A 53 12.98 -7.76 1.05
N ALA A 54 11.87 -7.35 1.66
CA ALA A 54 11.71 -7.28 3.11
C ALA A 54 11.29 -8.62 3.75
N TYR A 55 10.94 -9.63 2.93
CA TYR A 55 10.28 -10.86 3.37
C TYR A 55 9.09 -10.60 4.31
N HIS A 56 8.29 -9.58 3.96
CA HIS A 56 7.12 -9.15 4.73
C HIS A 56 6.02 -8.71 3.76
N HIS A 57 4.98 -9.52 3.63
CA HIS A 57 4.03 -9.42 2.53
C HIS A 57 2.71 -8.76 2.97
N PRO A 58 2.31 -7.61 2.36
CA PRO A 58 1.04 -6.96 2.63
C PRO A 58 -0.10 -7.72 1.95
N ARG A 59 -1.33 -7.43 2.40
CA ARG A 59 -2.52 -7.59 1.56
C ARG A 59 -2.68 -6.36 0.67
N LEU A 60 -2.82 -6.58 -0.64
CA LEU A 60 -3.07 -5.53 -1.63
C LEU A 60 -4.46 -5.69 -2.25
N VAL A 61 -5.18 -4.58 -2.39
CA VAL A 61 -6.44 -4.50 -3.16
C VAL A 61 -6.24 -3.52 -4.31
N LEU A 62 -6.39 -4.01 -5.54
CA LEU A 62 -6.20 -3.21 -6.76
C LEU A 62 -7.55 -2.85 -7.35
N ASN A 63 -7.81 -1.55 -7.48
CA ASN A 63 -8.94 -1.01 -8.22
C ASN A 63 -8.43 -0.26 -9.46
N TYR A 64 -9.32 0.08 -10.39
CA TYR A 64 -8.94 0.76 -11.63
C TYR A 64 -8.03 1.99 -11.42
N ARG A 65 -8.27 2.76 -10.35
CA ARG A 65 -7.53 3.99 -10.00
C ARG A 65 -7.10 4.06 -8.54
N SER A 66 -6.93 2.91 -7.89
CA SER A 66 -6.33 2.91 -6.56
C SER A 66 -5.64 1.60 -6.22
N VAL A 67 -4.65 1.68 -5.32
CA VAL A 67 -4.04 0.54 -4.64
C VAL A 67 -4.24 0.74 -3.15
N GLU A 68 -4.87 -0.21 -2.49
CA GLU A 68 -5.01 -0.23 -1.03
C GLU A 68 -4.03 -1.23 -0.45
N VAL A 69 -3.33 -0.82 0.60
CA VAL A 69 -2.26 -1.58 1.26
C VAL A 69 -2.67 -1.81 2.70
N TYR A 70 -2.59 -3.07 3.13
CA TYR A 70 -2.80 -3.50 4.50
C TYR A 70 -1.56 -4.24 4.98
N LEU A 71 -0.96 -3.76 6.07
CA LEU A 71 0.24 -4.34 6.69
C LEU A 71 -0.06 -4.80 8.11
N THR A 72 0.31 -6.04 8.42
CA THR A 72 0.28 -6.59 9.77
C THR A 72 1.27 -7.74 9.86
N THR A 73 1.75 -8.03 11.06
CA THR A 73 2.58 -9.20 11.32
C THR A 73 1.72 -10.33 11.86
N HIS A 74 1.33 -11.26 10.98
CA HIS A 74 0.39 -12.35 11.33
C HIS A 74 0.85 -13.19 12.51
N ASP A 75 2.14 -13.56 12.56
CA ASP A 75 2.70 -14.40 13.62
C ASP A 75 2.68 -13.72 15.01
N ALA A 76 2.69 -12.39 15.03
CA ALA A 76 2.65 -11.59 16.26
C ALA A 76 1.21 -11.22 16.68
N GLY A 77 0.20 -11.53 15.86
CA GLY A 77 -1.19 -11.15 16.12
C GLY A 77 -1.40 -9.64 16.19
N GLY A 78 -0.67 -8.86 15.37
CA GLY A 78 -0.86 -7.41 15.28
C GLY A 78 0.35 -6.66 14.72
N LEU A 79 0.37 -5.35 14.97
CA LEU A 79 1.38 -4.44 14.44
C LEU A 79 2.73 -4.58 15.16
N THR A 80 3.79 -4.65 14.37
CA THR A 80 5.18 -4.66 14.83
C THR A 80 5.97 -3.58 14.12
N LYS A 81 7.26 -3.42 14.47
CA LYS A 81 8.14 -2.46 13.79
C LYS A 81 8.36 -2.78 12.31
N LEU A 82 8.19 -4.04 11.89
CA LEU A 82 8.32 -4.46 10.50
C LEU A 82 7.25 -3.79 9.62
N ASP A 83 6.02 -3.71 10.13
CA ASP A 83 4.89 -3.07 9.44
C ASP A 83 5.19 -1.59 9.16
N PHE A 84 5.67 -0.86 10.17
CA PHE A 84 6.01 0.56 10.04
C PHE A 84 7.23 0.79 9.14
N SER A 85 8.23 -0.10 9.22
CA SER A 85 9.44 -0.02 8.39
C SER A 85 9.11 -0.20 6.92
N LEU A 86 8.27 -1.19 6.59
CA LEU A 86 7.82 -1.41 5.22
C LEU A 86 6.88 -0.30 4.75
N ALA A 87 5.93 0.15 5.59
CA ALA A 87 5.03 1.26 5.28
C ALA A 87 5.80 2.53 4.90
N ARG A 88 6.84 2.89 5.68
CA ARG A 88 7.71 4.02 5.37
C ARG A 88 8.41 3.86 4.03
N LYS A 89 8.94 2.66 3.74
CA LYS A 89 9.62 2.41 2.48
C LYS A 89 8.67 2.49 1.28
N ILE A 90 7.43 2.03 1.47
CA ILE A 90 6.35 2.17 0.51
C ILE A 90 6.02 3.65 0.30
N GLU A 91 5.90 4.47 1.34
CA GLU A 91 5.61 5.90 1.19
C GLU A 91 6.75 6.64 0.44
N GLU A 92 8.00 6.39 0.81
CA GLU A 92 9.19 6.94 0.11
C GLU A 92 9.22 6.53 -1.37
N THR A 93 8.79 5.31 -1.67
CA THR A 93 8.85 4.77 -3.02
C THR A 93 7.65 5.18 -3.84
N ALA A 94 6.42 5.02 -3.35
CA ALA A 94 5.16 5.12 -4.10
C ALA A 94 4.32 6.38 -3.78
N GLY A 95 4.72 7.19 -2.80
CA GLY A 95 4.03 8.42 -2.38
C GLY A 95 4.20 9.61 -3.33
N TRP A 96 4.63 9.41 -4.58
CA TRP A 96 4.79 10.50 -5.53
C TRP A 96 3.43 11.08 -5.98
N PRO A 97 3.31 12.41 -6.18
CA PRO A 97 2.07 13.02 -6.66
C PRO A 97 1.71 12.48 -8.05
N GLN A 98 0.54 11.87 -8.21
CA GLN A 98 0.07 11.38 -9.51
C GLN A 98 -0.61 12.52 -10.29
N SER A 99 -0.11 12.86 -11.49
CA SER A 99 -0.81 13.77 -12.38
C SER A 99 -2.07 13.09 -12.93
N ARG A 100 -3.19 13.82 -12.97
CA ARG A 100 -4.42 13.36 -13.62
C ARG A 100 -4.31 13.54 -15.14
N GLU A 101 -3.39 12.85 -15.79
CA GLU A 101 -3.35 12.87 -17.25
C GLU A 101 -4.50 12.04 -17.82
N GLU A 102 -5.20 12.58 -18.83
CA GLU A 102 -6.33 11.92 -19.47
C GLU A 102 -5.88 10.79 -20.41
N MET A 103 -6.63 9.68 -20.43
CA MET A 103 -6.36 8.54 -21.29
C MET A 103 -7.04 8.69 -22.66
N PRO A 104 -6.35 8.37 -23.77
CA PRO A 104 -6.99 8.28 -25.07
C PRO A 104 -7.92 7.05 -25.17
N GLY A 105 -9.13 7.27 -25.70
CA GLY A 105 -10.01 6.28 -26.35
C GLY A 105 -10.48 5.06 -25.54
N ARG A 106 -11.66 5.15 -24.91
CA ARG A 106 -12.35 4.04 -24.22
C ARG A 106 -13.09 3.10 -25.19
N ARG A 107 -12.39 2.30 -25.98
CA ARG A 107 -13.03 1.17 -26.68
C ARG A 107 -12.37 -0.15 -26.28
N PRO A 108 -13.11 -1.07 -25.61
CA PRO A 108 -12.68 -2.45 -25.45
C PRO A 108 -12.28 -3.03 -26.80
N LYS A 109 -11.23 -3.84 -26.82
CA LYS A 109 -10.79 -4.54 -28.02
C LYS A 109 -11.86 -5.54 -28.48
N GLU A 110 -11.88 -5.84 -29.77
CA GLU A 110 -12.90 -6.70 -30.39
C GLU A 110 -12.93 -8.11 -29.79
N TRP A 111 -11.80 -8.63 -29.29
CA TRP A 111 -11.72 -9.94 -28.62
C TRP A 111 -12.51 -10.04 -27.30
N LEU A 112 -13.01 -8.93 -26.76
CA LEU A 112 -13.93 -8.92 -25.60
C LEU A 112 -15.41 -9.09 -25.99
N ARG A 113 -15.72 -9.21 -27.29
CA ARG A 113 -17.10 -9.23 -27.83
C ARG A 113 -17.49 -10.58 -28.45
N SER A 114 -16.64 -11.60 -28.37
CA SER A 114 -16.89 -12.96 -28.86
C SER A 114 -17.58 -13.84 -27.83
#